data_AF-A0A8J4BIQ6-F1
#
_entry.id   AF-A0A8J4BIQ6-F1
#
_cell.length_a   1.000
_cell.length_b   1.000
_cell.length_c   1.000
_cell.angle_alpha   90.00
_cell.angle_beta   90.00
_cell.angle_gamma   90.00
#
_symmetry.space_group_name_H-M   'P 1'
#
loop_
_entity.id
_entity.type
_entity.pdbx_description
1 polymer ?
#
loop_
_entity_poly.entity_id
_entity_poly.type
_entity_poly.pdbx_seq_one_letter_code
_entity_poly.pdbx_strand_id
1 'polypeptide(L)'
;MTDCKSMREAFELGGDFHSRTAYGMYDYIQDAVRNGECYLEWEGQGEPDKPLVKDKYAAERRKAKVLNFSIAYGKTAHGLAADFKTTTEEAQETVNKWYSDRWEVRKWQEETRKAAIEEVKVRTLLGRTRPLPNIKSLDFKLSGHSNRAAINTPIQGSAADVAAAAMVAIHKSEALRATGFKLLMQIHDEVILEGPRDRSEDAKRIVMALMANPWAELSRHWNAPGAIGLMQGHDWHRPLPQLPGGHVAGVWRHGGEVVAGEECNTGGSKGVNKIMPLLVELATDCNVADTWYEAK
;
A
#
# COMPACT_ATOMS: atom_id res chain seq x y z
N MET A 1 -8.93 -10.40 0.73
CA MET A 1 -8.23 -11.69 0.96
C MET A 1 -8.53 -12.26 2.33
N THR A 2 -8.30 -11.51 3.42
CA THR A 2 -8.48 -12.00 4.79
C THR A 2 -9.79 -11.56 5.45
N ASP A 3 -10.40 -10.46 4.96
CA ASP A 3 -11.53 -9.77 5.61
C ASP A 3 -11.28 -9.46 7.10
N CYS A 4 -10.01 -9.22 7.45
CA CYS A 4 -9.61 -8.94 8.84
C CYS A 4 -10.28 -7.67 9.36
N LYS A 5 -11.13 -7.83 10.37
CA LYS A 5 -11.97 -6.76 10.91
C LYS A 5 -11.16 -5.56 11.39
N SER A 6 -10.13 -5.79 12.20
CA SER A 6 -9.30 -4.72 12.76
C SER A 6 -8.58 -3.90 11.68
N MET A 7 -8.13 -4.55 10.60
CA MET A 7 -7.51 -3.85 9.47
C MET A 7 -8.55 -3.03 8.70
N ARG A 8 -9.74 -3.60 8.42
CA ARG A 8 -10.81 -2.88 7.73
C ARG A 8 -11.26 -1.64 8.48
N GLU A 9 -11.54 -1.77 9.77
CA GLU A 9 -11.93 -0.66 10.63
C GLU A 9 -10.84 0.43 10.65
N ALA A 10 -9.57 0.04 10.74
CA ALA A 10 -8.46 1.00 10.72
C ALA A 10 -8.33 1.74 9.38
N PHE A 11 -8.56 1.07 8.24
CA PHE A 11 -8.59 1.73 6.93
C PHE A 11 -9.81 2.64 6.75
N GLU A 12 -10.98 2.24 7.24
CA GLU A 12 -12.21 3.05 7.18
C GLU A 12 -12.09 4.33 8.02
N LEU A 13 -11.42 4.25 9.17
CA LEU A 13 -11.13 5.40 10.03
C LEU A 13 -10.06 6.33 9.45
N GLY A 14 -9.25 5.89 8.50
CA GLY A 14 -8.12 6.64 7.95
C GLY A 14 -7.03 6.93 9.00
N GLY A 15 -6.13 7.86 8.67
CA GLY A 15 -5.02 8.24 9.55
C GLY A 15 -3.82 7.28 9.48
N ASP A 16 -2.97 7.29 10.51
CA ASP A 16 -1.73 6.52 10.53
C ASP A 16 -1.97 5.09 11.04
N PHE A 17 -2.15 4.17 10.08
CA PHE A 17 -2.39 2.74 10.33
C PHE A 17 -1.36 2.12 11.29
N HIS A 18 -0.09 2.51 11.20
CA HIS A 18 0.97 1.97 12.06
C HIS A 18 0.86 2.43 13.51
N SER A 19 0.43 3.69 13.76
CA SER A 19 0.14 4.16 15.12
C SER A 19 -1.06 3.45 15.71
N ARG A 20 -2.11 3.18 14.92
CA ARG A 20 -3.27 2.39 15.36
C ARG A 20 -2.88 0.95 15.70
N THR A 21 -2.03 0.32 14.90
CA THR A 21 -1.47 -0.99 15.21
C THR A 21 -0.67 -0.95 16.51
N ALA A 22 0.21 0.02 16.70
CA ALA A 22 0.98 0.17 17.94
C ALA A 22 0.06 0.37 19.16
N TYR A 23 -0.95 1.24 19.05
CA TYR A 23 -1.97 1.45 20.08
C TYR A 23 -2.68 0.13 20.45
N GLY A 24 -3.10 -0.68 19.48
CA GLY A 24 -3.73 -1.98 19.75
C GLY A 24 -2.80 -3.02 20.37
N MET A 25 -1.48 -2.89 20.19
CA MET A 25 -0.49 -3.86 20.66
C MET A 25 0.06 -3.61 22.07
N TYR A 26 0.02 -2.35 22.55
CA TYR A 26 0.75 -1.94 23.75
C TYR A 26 -0.16 -1.20 24.73
N ASP A 27 -0.48 -1.83 25.86
CA ASP A 27 -1.38 -1.29 26.88
C ASP A 27 -0.95 0.10 27.38
N TYR A 28 0.35 0.34 27.57
CA TYR A 28 0.86 1.64 28.02
C TYR A 28 0.66 2.77 26.99
N ILE A 29 0.55 2.45 25.69
CA ILE A 29 0.17 3.45 24.67
C ILE A 29 -1.33 3.74 24.79
N GLN A 30 -2.15 2.73 25.05
CA GLN A 30 -3.58 2.92 25.27
C GLN A 30 -3.84 3.80 26.49
N ASP A 31 -3.14 3.54 27.59
CA ASP A 31 -3.22 4.35 28.81
C ASP A 31 -2.76 5.78 28.55
N ALA A 32 -1.66 6.00 27.83
CA ALA A 32 -1.18 7.35 27.52
C ALA A 32 -2.18 8.15 26.67
N VAL A 33 -2.82 7.52 25.67
CA VAL A 33 -3.87 8.17 24.87
C VAL A 33 -5.12 8.43 25.73
N ARG A 34 -5.53 7.47 26.56
CA ARG A 34 -6.69 7.60 27.45
C ARG A 34 -6.52 8.68 28.50
N ASN A 35 -5.31 8.82 29.05
CA ASN A 35 -4.93 9.86 30.00
C ASN A 35 -4.71 11.22 29.33
N GLY A 36 -4.82 11.29 28.00
CA GLY A 36 -4.63 12.51 27.22
C GLY A 36 -3.19 13.01 27.25
N GLU A 37 -2.20 12.11 27.35
CA GLU A 37 -0.77 12.46 27.27
C GLU A 37 -0.27 12.56 25.82
N CYS A 38 -0.96 11.92 24.89
CA CYS A 38 -0.72 12.01 23.45
C CYS A 38 -2.02 11.74 22.67
N TYR A 39 -2.03 12.12 21.40
CA TYR A 39 -3.14 11.86 20.50
C TYR A 39 -2.84 10.67 19.59
N LEU A 40 -3.83 9.83 19.33
CA LEU A 40 -3.71 8.80 18.30
C LEU A 40 -3.75 9.42 16.90
N GLU A 41 -4.64 10.38 16.69
CA GLU A 41 -4.82 11.16 15.46
C GLU A 41 -5.14 12.62 15.83
N TRP A 42 -4.87 13.55 14.91
CA TRP A 42 -5.17 14.97 15.08
C TRP A 42 -5.93 15.52 13.87
N GLU A 43 -7.13 16.03 14.10
CA GLU A 43 -8.00 16.61 13.07
C GLU A 43 -8.14 18.15 13.22
N GLY A 44 -7.41 18.76 14.16
CA GLY A 44 -7.48 20.20 14.44
C GLY A 44 -6.73 21.06 13.42
N GLN A 45 -7.00 22.36 13.43
CA GLN A 45 -6.24 23.34 12.65
C GLN A 45 -4.95 23.72 13.40
N GLY A 46 -3.81 23.66 12.71
CA GLY A 46 -2.50 23.99 13.29
C GLY A 46 -1.80 22.80 13.93
N GLU A 47 -0.69 23.08 14.62
CA GLU A 47 0.09 22.07 15.33
C GLU A 47 -0.68 21.57 16.57
N PRO A 48 -0.65 20.25 16.85
CA PRO A 48 -1.30 19.70 18.03
C PRO A 48 -0.60 20.19 19.31
N ASP A 49 -1.38 20.47 20.35
CA ASP A 49 -0.87 20.89 21.68
C ASP A 49 -0.19 19.74 22.44
N LYS A 50 -0.36 18.50 21.96
CA LYS A 50 0.24 17.29 22.51
C LYS A 50 0.83 16.43 21.40
N PRO A 51 1.88 15.64 21.68
CA PRO A 51 2.48 14.79 20.66
C PRO A 51 1.50 13.74 20.16
N LEU A 52 1.67 13.30 18.91
CA LEU A 52 0.94 12.14 18.40
C LEU A 52 1.64 10.85 18.84
N VAL A 53 0.94 9.72 18.75
CA VAL A 53 1.51 8.39 19.01
C VAL A 53 2.75 8.15 18.14
N LYS A 54 2.72 8.58 16.87
CA LYS A 54 3.88 8.48 15.97
C LYS A 54 5.12 9.23 16.45
N ASP A 55 4.95 10.28 17.26
CA ASP A 55 6.03 11.12 17.74
C ASP A 55 6.53 10.62 19.11
N LYS A 56 5.61 10.37 20.05
CA LYS A 56 5.94 9.92 21.42
C LYS A 56 6.39 8.46 21.47
N TYR A 57 5.81 7.60 20.63
CA TYR A 57 6.05 6.14 20.59
C TYR A 57 6.57 5.71 19.21
N ALA A 58 7.52 6.48 18.67
CA ALA A 58 8.10 6.24 17.34
C ALA A 58 8.72 4.84 17.21
N ALA A 59 9.31 4.29 18.27
CA ALA A 59 9.92 2.96 18.27
C ALA A 59 8.87 1.84 18.12
N GLU A 60 7.77 1.93 18.87
CA GLU A 60 6.64 1.01 18.83
C GLU A 60 5.92 1.10 17.48
N ARG A 61 5.71 2.32 16.98
CA ARG A 61 5.20 2.54 15.62
C ARG A 61 6.10 1.90 14.57
N ARG A 62 7.43 2.02 14.71
CA ARG A 62 8.37 1.38 13.79
C ARG A 62 8.25 -0.15 13.84
N LYS A 63 8.11 -0.75 15.03
CA LYS A 63 7.86 -2.19 15.17
C LYS A 63 6.54 -2.58 14.50
N ALA A 64 5.46 -1.84 14.75
CA ALA A 64 4.17 -2.03 14.11
C ALA A 64 4.24 -1.93 12.57
N LYS A 65 4.97 -0.94 12.03
CA LYS A 65 5.25 -0.82 10.58
C LYS A 65 5.93 -2.07 10.05
N VAL A 66 7.02 -2.51 10.70
CA VAL A 66 7.75 -3.72 10.29
C VAL A 66 6.85 -4.96 10.34
N LEU A 67 5.95 -5.09 11.32
CA LEU A 67 5.03 -6.22 11.41
C LEU A 67 3.99 -6.17 10.28
N ASN A 68 3.36 -5.01 10.07
CA ASN A 68 2.35 -4.83 9.02
C ASN A 68 2.89 -5.20 7.64
N PHE A 69 4.14 -4.84 7.34
CA PHE A 69 4.79 -5.25 6.09
C PHE A 69 5.32 -6.68 6.16
N SER A 70 6.12 -7.04 7.16
CA SER A 70 6.90 -8.28 7.14
C SER A 70 6.10 -9.54 7.47
N ILE A 71 5.12 -9.44 8.38
CA ILE A 71 4.29 -10.60 8.76
C ILE A 71 3.31 -10.94 7.65
N ALA A 72 2.74 -9.92 6.99
CA ALA A 72 1.91 -10.13 5.81
C ALA A 72 2.64 -10.97 4.74
N TYR A 73 3.96 -10.82 4.64
CA TYR A 73 4.83 -11.56 3.70
C TYR A 73 5.55 -12.80 4.29
N GLY A 74 5.08 -13.30 5.44
CA GLY A 74 5.53 -14.57 6.00
C GLY A 74 6.93 -14.56 6.65
N LYS A 75 7.40 -13.40 7.15
CA LYS A 75 8.60 -13.33 7.99
C LYS A 75 8.36 -14.04 9.32
N THR A 76 9.35 -14.82 9.80
CA THR A 76 9.27 -15.56 11.05
C THR A 76 9.75 -14.72 12.23
N ALA A 77 9.42 -15.13 13.46
CA ALA A 77 9.92 -14.49 14.68
C ALA A 77 11.45 -14.42 14.73
N HIS A 78 12.14 -15.46 14.23
CA HIS A 78 13.60 -15.45 14.10
C HIS A 78 14.10 -14.30 13.19
N GLY A 79 13.43 -14.05 12.06
CA GLY A 79 13.79 -12.92 11.20
C GLY A 79 13.50 -11.57 11.87
N LEU A 80 12.41 -11.48 12.64
CA LEU A 80 12.01 -10.26 13.33
C LEU A 80 12.89 -9.95 14.56
N ALA A 81 13.45 -10.97 15.21
CA ALA A 81 14.38 -10.80 16.32
C ALA A 81 15.59 -9.94 15.93
N ALA A 82 16.12 -10.16 14.72
CA ALA A 82 17.21 -9.36 14.17
C ALA A 82 16.79 -7.90 13.89
N ASP A 83 15.63 -7.69 13.24
CA ASP A 83 15.11 -6.35 12.94
C ASP A 83 14.86 -5.52 14.20
N PHE A 84 14.37 -6.17 15.26
CA PHE A 84 13.99 -5.56 16.51
C PHE A 84 15.14 -5.50 17.52
N LYS A 85 16.28 -6.14 17.22
CA LYS A 85 17.42 -6.28 18.13
C LYS A 85 17.00 -6.84 19.49
N THR A 86 16.18 -7.89 19.47
CA THR A 86 15.52 -8.50 20.64
C THR A 86 15.72 -10.02 20.58
N THR A 87 15.38 -10.75 21.64
CA THR A 87 15.43 -12.21 21.64
C THR A 87 14.35 -12.81 20.73
N THR A 88 14.56 -14.05 20.26
CA THR A 88 13.52 -14.75 19.46
C THR A 88 12.22 -14.91 20.23
N GLU A 89 12.27 -15.04 21.55
CA GLU A 89 11.12 -15.15 22.44
C GLU A 89 10.31 -13.84 22.48
N GLU A 90 10.97 -12.71 22.76
CA GLU A 90 10.31 -11.39 22.74
C GLU A 90 9.74 -11.03 21.35
N ALA A 91 10.45 -11.41 20.28
CA ALA A 91 9.96 -11.25 18.92
C ALA A 91 8.70 -12.10 18.68
N GLN A 92 8.68 -13.34 19.17
CA GLN A 92 7.52 -14.21 19.07
C GLN A 92 6.33 -13.70 19.88
N GLU A 93 6.55 -13.14 21.08
CA GLU A 93 5.49 -12.48 21.85
C GLU A 93 4.91 -11.28 21.11
N THR A 94 5.77 -10.47 20.48
CA THR A 94 5.35 -9.32 19.68
C THR A 94 4.50 -9.77 18.48
N VAL A 95 4.92 -10.84 17.80
CA VAL A 95 4.16 -11.49 16.70
C VAL A 95 2.80 -11.99 17.21
N ASN A 96 2.77 -12.64 18.38
CA ASN A 96 1.54 -13.16 18.97
C ASN A 96 0.57 -12.02 19.32
N LYS A 97 1.06 -10.91 19.87
CA LYS A 97 0.25 -9.70 20.11
C LYS A 97 -0.36 -9.18 18.82
N TRP A 98 0.43 -9.07 17.74
CA TRP A 98 -0.07 -8.64 16.44
C TRP A 98 -1.14 -9.58 15.84
N TYR A 99 -1.02 -10.90 16.07
CA TYR A 99 -2.04 -11.86 15.63
C TYR A 99 -3.27 -11.92 16.53
N SER A 100 -3.20 -11.43 17.77
CA SER A 100 -4.32 -11.50 18.72
C SER A 100 -5.55 -10.72 18.24
N ASP A 101 -5.35 -9.63 17.51
CA ASP A 101 -6.40 -8.80 16.89
C ASP A 101 -6.46 -8.95 15.36
N ARG A 102 -5.62 -9.82 14.77
CA ARG A 102 -5.53 -10.10 13.31
C ARG A 102 -5.49 -11.60 13.00
N TRP A 103 -6.23 -12.39 13.75
CA TRP A 103 -6.22 -13.86 13.63
C TRP A 103 -6.70 -14.34 12.25
N GLU A 104 -7.54 -13.56 11.55
CA GLU A 104 -8.00 -13.87 10.19
C GLU A 104 -6.82 -13.88 9.20
N VAL A 105 -5.81 -13.04 9.42
CA VAL A 105 -4.59 -13.06 8.60
C VAL A 105 -3.83 -14.36 8.80
N ARG A 106 -3.67 -14.81 10.06
CA ARG A 106 -3.01 -16.08 10.37
C ARG A 106 -3.73 -17.25 9.71
N LYS A 107 -5.05 -17.30 9.88
CA LYS A 107 -5.90 -18.33 9.29
C LYS A 107 -5.74 -18.38 7.77
N TRP A 108 -5.84 -17.22 7.10
CA TRP A 108 -5.65 -17.14 5.65
C TRP A 108 -4.26 -17.62 5.22
N GLN A 109 -3.20 -17.29 5.95
CA GLN A 109 -1.84 -17.75 5.63
C GLN A 109 -1.69 -19.27 5.78
N GLU A 110 -2.26 -19.85 6.82
CA GLU A 110 -2.25 -21.30 7.06
C GLU A 110 -3.03 -22.05 5.96
N GLU A 111 -4.23 -21.58 5.64
CA GLU A 111 -5.07 -22.13 4.56
C GLU A 111 -4.39 -22.00 3.20
N THR A 112 -3.80 -20.84 2.89
CA THR A 112 -3.09 -20.59 1.63
C THR A 112 -1.88 -21.50 1.48
N ARG A 113 -1.08 -21.71 2.54
CA ARG A 113 0.04 -22.66 2.52
C ARG A 113 -0.43 -24.08 2.26
N LYS A 114 -1.52 -24.51 2.92
CA LYS A 114 -2.08 -25.85 2.73
C LYS A 114 -2.54 -26.06 1.29
N ALA A 115 -3.32 -25.12 0.73
CA ALA A 115 -3.76 -25.17 -0.66
C ALA A 115 -2.57 -25.16 -1.63
N ALA A 116 -1.55 -24.35 -1.37
CA ALA A 116 -0.34 -24.30 -2.20
C ALA A 116 0.43 -25.62 -2.20
N ILE A 117 0.47 -26.33 -1.07
CA ILE A 117 1.09 -27.66 -0.98
C ILE A 117 0.26 -28.67 -1.76
N GLU A 118 -1.06 -28.68 -1.59
CA GLU A 118 -1.96 -29.60 -2.29
C GLU A 118 -1.89 -29.41 -3.82
N GLU A 119 -2.02 -28.17 -4.29
CA GLU A 119 -2.07 -27.84 -5.72
C GLU A 119 -0.71 -27.62 -6.38
N VAL A 120 0.37 -27.47 -5.60
CA VAL A 120 1.73 -27.16 -6.08
C VAL A 120 1.79 -25.85 -6.88
N LYS A 121 0.88 -24.92 -6.58
CA LYS A 121 0.77 -23.60 -7.22
C LYS A 121 -0.04 -22.64 -6.36
N VAL A 122 0.04 -21.35 -6.68
CA VAL A 122 -0.82 -20.28 -6.13
C VAL A 122 -1.32 -19.35 -7.22
N ARG A 123 -2.33 -18.55 -6.94
CA ARG A 123 -2.95 -17.62 -7.90
C ARG A 123 -3.08 -16.21 -7.34
N THR A 124 -3.06 -15.24 -8.23
CA THR A 124 -3.40 -13.83 -7.94
C THR A 124 -4.91 -13.60 -8.06
N LEU A 125 -5.36 -12.38 -7.76
CA LEU A 125 -6.76 -11.95 -7.83
C LEU A 125 -7.38 -12.20 -9.21
N LEU A 126 -6.64 -11.91 -10.29
CA LEU A 126 -7.12 -12.17 -11.65
C LEU A 126 -6.82 -13.59 -12.16
N GLY A 127 -6.37 -14.50 -11.27
CA GLY A 127 -6.16 -15.91 -11.59
C GLY A 127 -4.82 -16.26 -12.22
N ARG A 128 -3.90 -15.30 -12.37
CA ARG A 128 -2.53 -15.56 -12.83
C ARG A 128 -1.86 -16.55 -11.91
N THR A 129 -1.32 -17.63 -12.48
CA THR A 129 -0.83 -18.78 -11.70
C THR A 129 0.69 -18.73 -11.56
N ARG A 130 1.20 -18.98 -10.35
CA ARG A 130 2.62 -19.25 -10.09
C ARG A 130 2.78 -20.71 -9.65
N PRO A 131 3.50 -21.55 -10.42
CA PRO A 131 3.84 -22.89 -9.98
C PRO A 131 4.87 -22.86 -8.84
N LEU A 132 4.76 -23.79 -7.91
CA LEU A 132 5.65 -23.94 -6.75
C LEU A 132 6.22 -25.36 -6.67
N PRO A 133 7.02 -25.79 -7.66
CA PRO A 133 7.47 -27.19 -7.77
C PRO A 133 8.24 -27.69 -6.54
N ASN A 134 8.90 -26.76 -5.84
CA ASN A 134 9.75 -27.06 -4.69
C ASN A 134 9.00 -27.03 -3.35
N ILE A 135 7.68 -26.82 -3.32
CA ILE A 135 6.94 -26.66 -2.05
C ILE A 135 6.93 -27.92 -1.19
N LYS A 136 7.07 -29.10 -1.81
CA LYS A 136 7.21 -30.41 -1.14
C LYS A 136 8.67 -30.89 -1.06
N SER A 137 9.64 -30.04 -1.40
CA SER A 137 11.05 -30.42 -1.37
C SER A 137 11.50 -30.77 0.04
N LEU A 138 12.30 -31.84 0.18
CA LEU A 138 12.98 -32.19 1.42
C LEU A 138 14.12 -31.20 1.76
N ASP A 139 14.58 -30.42 0.78
CA ASP A 139 15.49 -29.30 1.04
C ASP A 139 14.71 -28.14 1.67
N PHE A 140 14.97 -27.91 2.97
CA PHE A 140 14.35 -26.85 3.77
C PHE A 140 14.52 -25.45 3.19
N LYS A 141 15.61 -25.16 2.46
CA LYS A 141 15.80 -23.85 1.82
C LYS A 141 14.84 -23.69 0.64
N LEU A 142 14.71 -24.73 -0.19
CA LEU A 142 13.84 -24.72 -1.37
C LEU A 142 12.35 -24.73 -0.99
N SER A 143 11.96 -25.55 -0.03
CA SER A 143 10.59 -25.57 0.49
C SER A 143 10.27 -24.30 1.27
N GLY A 144 11.21 -23.76 2.05
CA GLY A 144 11.06 -22.47 2.73
C GLY A 144 10.85 -21.30 1.76
N HIS A 145 11.61 -21.25 0.66
CA HIS A 145 11.38 -20.25 -0.40
C HIS A 145 9.98 -20.38 -1.02
N SER A 146 9.55 -21.62 -1.31
CA SER A 146 8.24 -21.89 -1.91
C SER A 146 7.09 -21.53 -0.96
N ASN A 147 7.25 -21.78 0.34
CA ASN A 147 6.27 -21.39 1.37
C ASN A 147 6.13 -19.86 1.48
N ARG A 148 7.23 -19.10 1.40
CA ARG A 148 7.15 -17.63 1.35
C ARG A 148 6.50 -17.15 0.05
N ALA A 149 6.87 -17.76 -1.09
CA ALA A 149 6.26 -17.46 -2.38
C ALA A 149 4.76 -17.74 -2.40
N ALA A 150 4.29 -18.77 -1.69
CA ALA A 150 2.87 -19.10 -1.57
C ALA A 150 2.05 -17.98 -0.92
N ILE A 151 2.63 -17.24 0.03
CA ILE A 151 1.98 -16.11 0.70
C ILE A 151 2.15 -14.81 -0.09
N ASN A 152 3.37 -14.55 -0.58
CA ASN A 152 3.69 -13.27 -1.22
C ASN A 152 3.02 -13.13 -2.59
N THR A 153 2.90 -14.22 -3.34
CA THR A 153 2.39 -14.16 -4.71
C THR A 153 0.93 -13.74 -4.79
N PRO A 154 0.01 -14.30 -3.99
CA PRO A 154 -1.35 -13.78 -3.93
C PRO A 154 -1.37 -12.28 -3.62
N ILE A 155 -0.61 -11.80 -2.64
CA ILE A 155 -0.65 -10.37 -2.22
C ILE A 155 -0.04 -9.46 -3.30
N GLN A 156 1.26 -9.60 -3.57
CA GLN A 156 1.99 -8.71 -4.49
C GLN A 156 1.54 -8.91 -5.94
N GLY A 157 1.25 -10.14 -6.33
CA GLY A 157 0.75 -10.43 -7.65
C GLY A 157 -0.63 -9.81 -7.90
N SER A 158 -1.50 -9.78 -6.88
CA SER A 158 -2.79 -9.09 -6.98
C SER A 158 -2.66 -7.57 -6.96
N ALA A 159 -1.71 -7.01 -6.20
CA ALA A 159 -1.40 -5.58 -6.27
C ALA A 159 -0.94 -5.20 -7.69
N ALA A 160 -0.08 -6.01 -8.32
CA ALA A 160 0.30 -5.83 -9.71
C ALA A 160 -0.88 -5.96 -10.69
N ASP A 161 -1.81 -6.87 -10.42
CA ASP A 161 -3.03 -7.01 -11.22
C ASP A 161 -3.91 -5.74 -11.14
N VAL A 162 -4.05 -5.15 -9.94
CA VAL A 162 -4.78 -3.87 -9.72
C VAL A 162 -4.08 -2.73 -10.46
N ALA A 163 -2.76 -2.62 -10.34
CA ALA A 163 -1.98 -1.60 -11.02
C ALA A 163 -2.09 -1.71 -12.54
N ALA A 164 -1.99 -2.92 -13.08
CA ALA A 164 -2.18 -3.16 -14.50
C ALA A 164 -3.59 -2.77 -14.98
N ALA A 165 -4.63 -3.08 -14.20
CA ALA A 165 -6.00 -2.67 -14.50
C ALA A 165 -6.15 -1.13 -14.52
N ALA A 166 -5.57 -0.44 -13.53
CA ALA A 166 -5.54 1.02 -13.47
C ALA A 166 -4.83 1.63 -14.70
N MET A 167 -3.66 1.09 -15.08
CA MET A 167 -2.91 1.54 -16.25
C MET A 167 -3.71 1.38 -17.54
N VAL A 168 -4.42 0.26 -17.71
CA VAL A 168 -5.31 0.04 -18.86
C VAL A 168 -6.46 1.06 -18.86
N ALA A 169 -7.06 1.35 -17.71
CA ALA A 169 -8.13 2.33 -17.59
C ALA A 169 -7.65 3.76 -17.92
N ILE A 170 -6.49 4.15 -17.39
CA ILE A 170 -5.80 5.41 -17.71
C ILE A 170 -5.54 5.51 -19.21
N HIS A 171 -4.94 4.48 -19.80
CA HIS A 171 -4.61 4.46 -21.23
C HIS A 171 -5.85 4.59 -22.12
N LYS A 172 -6.95 3.93 -21.74
CA LYS A 172 -8.21 3.92 -22.52
C LYS A 172 -9.08 5.16 -22.32
N SER A 173 -8.89 5.94 -21.27
CA SER A 173 -9.70 7.12 -20.96
C SER A 173 -9.64 8.22 -22.03
N GLU A 174 -10.76 8.43 -22.73
CA GLU A 174 -10.94 9.55 -23.66
C GLU A 174 -10.89 10.90 -22.95
N ALA A 175 -11.50 10.98 -21.76
CA ALA A 175 -11.49 12.18 -20.94
C ALA A 175 -10.07 12.60 -20.57
N LEU A 176 -9.21 11.64 -20.20
CA LEU A 176 -7.80 11.93 -19.91
C LEU A 176 -7.06 12.37 -21.17
N ARG A 177 -7.24 11.68 -22.31
CA ARG A 177 -6.62 12.08 -23.57
C ARG A 177 -7.01 13.49 -24.00
N ALA A 178 -8.25 13.90 -23.76
CA ALA A 178 -8.73 15.26 -24.05
C ALA A 178 -8.02 16.35 -23.23
N THR A 179 -7.43 16.02 -22.07
CA THR A 179 -6.59 16.94 -21.30
C THR A 179 -5.19 17.13 -21.90
N GLY A 180 -4.78 16.27 -22.84
CA GLY A 180 -3.43 16.23 -23.39
C GLY A 180 -2.42 15.45 -22.53
N PHE A 181 -2.84 14.89 -21.40
CA PHE A 181 -1.97 14.06 -20.56
C PHE A 181 -1.78 12.65 -21.12
N LYS A 182 -0.58 12.12 -20.97
CA LYS A 182 -0.18 10.76 -21.39
C LYS A 182 0.54 10.06 -20.25
N LEU A 183 0.25 8.76 -20.09
CA LEU A 183 1.00 7.90 -19.17
C LEU A 183 2.41 7.64 -19.72
N LEU A 184 3.42 7.98 -18.92
CA LEU A 184 4.83 7.78 -19.25
C LEU A 184 5.35 6.45 -18.72
N MET A 185 5.21 6.24 -17.42
CA MET A 185 5.72 5.05 -16.74
C MET A 185 4.96 4.78 -15.45
N GLN A 186 5.16 3.57 -14.93
CA GLN A 186 4.69 3.15 -13.62
C GLN A 186 5.91 2.74 -12.79
N ILE A 187 5.91 3.14 -11.53
CA ILE A 187 6.94 2.79 -10.54
C ILE A 187 6.19 2.24 -9.33
N HIS A 188 6.29 0.94 -9.06
CA HIS A 188 5.57 0.28 -7.96
C HIS A 188 4.04 0.51 -7.99
N ASP A 189 3.51 1.34 -7.13
CA ASP A 189 2.11 1.71 -7.02
C ASP A 189 1.81 3.10 -7.60
N GLU A 190 2.83 3.78 -8.13
CA GLU A 190 2.74 5.10 -8.69
C GLU A 190 2.67 5.08 -10.23
N VAL A 191 1.92 6.03 -10.79
CA VAL A 191 1.91 6.34 -12.22
C VAL A 191 2.43 7.76 -12.46
N ILE A 192 3.30 7.89 -13.46
CA ILE A 192 3.84 9.17 -13.91
C ILE A 192 3.21 9.52 -15.24
N LEU A 193 2.57 10.69 -15.32
CA LEU A 193 1.98 11.22 -16.54
C LEU A 193 2.63 12.56 -16.92
N GLU A 194 2.64 12.90 -18.20
CA GLU A 194 3.05 14.22 -18.69
C GLU A 194 1.93 14.88 -19.50
N GLY A 195 1.80 16.20 -19.39
CA GLY A 195 0.82 16.95 -20.17
C GLY A 195 0.87 18.47 -19.94
N PRO A 196 -0.07 19.22 -20.52
CA PRO A 196 -0.18 20.67 -20.36
C PRO A 196 -0.44 21.09 -18.91
N ARG A 197 0.36 22.02 -18.37
CA ARG A 197 0.24 22.49 -16.98
C ARG A 197 -1.15 23.04 -16.63
N ASP A 198 -1.80 23.74 -17.55
CA ASP A 198 -3.13 24.34 -17.35
C ASP A 198 -4.25 23.30 -17.17
N ARG A 199 -3.99 22.03 -17.53
CA ARG A 199 -4.93 20.91 -17.41
C ARG A 199 -4.57 19.90 -16.32
N SER A 200 -3.57 20.19 -15.50
CA SER A 200 -3.05 19.23 -14.52
C SER A 200 -4.07 18.82 -13.46
N GLU A 201 -4.90 19.74 -12.97
CA GLU A 201 -5.89 19.44 -11.93
C GLU A 201 -7.05 18.57 -12.47
N ASP A 202 -7.49 18.83 -13.70
CA ASP A 202 -8.48 18.00 -14.39
C ASP A 202 -7.93 16.60 -14.64
N ALA A 203 -6.71 16.49 -15.16
CA ALA A 203 -6.06 15.21 -15.39
C ALA A 203 -5.88 14.43 -14.09
N LYS A 204 -5.44 15.08 -13.01
CA LYS A 204 -5.30 14.50 -11.67
C LYS A 204 -6.61 13.90 -11.18
N ARG A 205 -7.70 14.67 -11.22
CA ARG A 205 -9.03 14.19 -10.80
C ARG A 205 -9.48 12.98 -11.60
N ILE A 206 -9.26 12.97 -12.91
CA ILE A 206 -9.61 11.84 -13.79
C ILE A 206 -8.76 10.61 -13.43
N VAL A 207 -7.44 10.76 -13.30
CA VAL A 207 -6.52 9.67 -12.98
C VAL A 207 -6.85 9.07 -11.61
N MET A 208 -7.09 9.90 -10.59
CA MET A 208 -7.52 9.43 -9.27
C MET A 208 -8.81 8.61 -9.33
N ALA A 209 -9.81 9.05 -10.10
CA ALA A 209 -11.06 8.30 -10.26
C ALA A 209 -10.86 6.95 -10.96
N LEU A 210 -9.99 6.89 -11.98
CA LEU A 210 -9.67 5.66 -12.69
C LEU A 210 -8.88 4.68 -11.81
N MET A 211 -7.96 5.19 -11.00
CA MET A 211 -7.17 4.39 -10.06
C MET A 211 -7.97 3.89 -8.86
N ALA A 212 -8.95 4.67 -8.39
CA ALA A 212 -9.88 4.24 -7.34
C ALA A 212 -10.87 3.16 -7.83
N ASN A 213 -11.15 3.11 -9.13
CA ASN A 213 -12.04 2.11 -9.74
C ASN A 213 -11.41 1.45 -10.98
N PRO A 214 -10.31 0.70 -10.81
CA PRO A 214 -9.52 0.19 -11.92
C PRO A 214 -10.24 -0.91 -12.71
N TRP A 215 -11.31 -1.47 -12.13
CA TRP A 215 -12.07 -2.58 -12.71
C TRP A 215 -13.16 -2.13 -13.69
N ALA A 216 -13.57 -0.86 -13.66
CA ALA A 216 -14.73 -0.37 -14.40
C ALA A 216 -14.64 -0.61 -15.93
N GLU A 217 -13.43 -0.53 -16.47
CA GLU A 217 -13.17 -0.80 -17.90
C GLU A 217 -13.13 -2.30 -18.22
N LEU A 218 -12.59 -3.11 -17.30
CA LEU A 218 -12.46 -4.55 -17.47
C LEU A 218 -13.81 -5.26 -17.32
N SER A 219 -14.67 -4.79 -16.41
CA SER A 219 -16.00 -5.36 -16.18
C SER A 219 -16.91 -5.25 -17.40
N ARG A 220 -16.72 -4.24 -18.27
CA ARG A 220 -17.50 -4.09 -19.52
C ARG A 220 -17.26 -5.22 -20.53
N HIS A 221 -16.14 -5.93 -20.41
CA HIS A 221 -15.76 -7.01 -21.33
C HIS A 221 -15.85 -8.39 -20.66
N TRP A 222 -16.10 -8.45 -19.35
CA TRP A 222 -16.10 -9.69 -18.59
C TRP A 222 -17.50 -10.31 -18.51
N ASN A 223 -17.82 -11.18 -19.47
CA ASN A 223 -19.09 -11.91 -19.53
C ASN A 223 -19.03 -13.27 -18.80
N ALA A 224 -18.30 -13.37 -17.68
CA ALA A 224 -18.14 -14.63 -16.93
C ALA A 224 -18.77 -14.54 -15.51
N PRO A 225 -19.77 -15.37 -15.18
CA PRO A 225 -20.56 -15.27 -13.93
C PRO A 225 -19.81 -15.46 -12.60
N GLY A 226 -18.51 -15.79 -12.61
CA GLY A 226 -17.76 -16.17 -11.39
C GLY A 226 -16.78 -15.13 -10.84
N ALA A 227 -16.23 -14.24 -11.68
CA ALA A 227 -15.21 -13.27 -11.23
C ALA A 227 -15.84 -12.05 -10.55
N ILE A 228 -17.04 -11.68 -10.98
CA ILE A 228 -17.80 -10.53 -10.46
C ILE A 228 -18.27 -10.80 -9.01
N GLY A 229 -18.59 -12.03 -8.63
CA GLY A 229 -19.02 -12.36 -7.26
C GLY A 229 -17.94 -12.15 -6.19
N LEU A 230 -16.67 -12.40 -6.52
CA LEU A 230 -15.52 -12.13 -5.65
C LEU A 230 -15.17 -10.63 -5.56
N MET A 231 -15.53 -9.84 -6.58
CA MET A 231 -15.23 -8.41 -6.68
C MET A 231 -16.39 -7.52 -6.21
N GLN A 232 -17.65 -7.96 -6.30
CA GLN A 232 -18.83 -7.21 -5.84
C GLN A 232 -19.22 -7.51 -4.38
N GLY A 233 -18.75 -8.61 -3.80
CA GLY A 233 -19.01 -8.93 -2.38
C GLY A 233 -18.19 -8.10 -1.39
N HIS A 234 -17.16 -7.40 -1.87
CA HIS A 234 -16.39 -6.41 -1.12
C HIS A 234 -16.72 -5.05 -1.72
N ASP A 235 -17.11 -4.11 -0.87
CA ASP A 235 -17.72 -2.81 -1.21
C ASP A 235 -16.71 -1.82 -1.86
N TRP A 236 -16.06 -2.19 -2.95
CA TRP A 236 -15.07 -1.39 -3.69
C TRP A 236 -15.71 -0.21 -4.46
N HIS A 237 -17.05 -0.12 -4.45
CA HIS A 237 -17.79 1.01 -5.01
C HIS A 237 -17.84 2.23 -4.08
N ARG A 238 -17.29 2.13 -2.86
CA ARG A 238 -17.27 3.26 -1.93
C ARG A 238 -16.17 4.24 -2.32
N PRO A 239 -16.48 5.54 -2.53
CA PRO A 239 -15.44 6.55 -2.65
C PRO A 239 -14.57 6.51 -1.39
N LEU A 240 -13.24 6.58 -1.56
CA LEU A 240 -12.33 6.79 -0.43
C LEU A 240 -12.84 7.99 0.39
N PRO A 241 -12.82 7.93 1.73
CA PRO A 241 -13.08 9.11 2.55
C PRO A 241 -12.17 10.23 2.04
N GLN A 242 -12.74 11.40 1.77
CA GLN A 242 -11.90 12.57 1.50
C GLN A 242 -11.06 12.81 2.75
N LEU A 243 -9.76 12.58 2.66
CA LEU A 243 -8.83 12.86 3.75
C LEU A 243 -9.01 14.34 4.15
N PRO A 244 -9.34 14.64 5.42
CA PRO A 244 -9.43 16.02 5.88
C PRO A 244 -8.02 16.62 5.83
N GLY A 245 -7.86 17.69 5.05
CA GLY A 245 -6.55 18.26 4.75
C GLY A 245 -6.08 17.83 3.37
N GLY A 246 -6.29 18.71 2.39
CA GLY A 246 -5.70 18.58 1.06
C GLY A 246 -4.19 18.61 1.16
N HIS A 247 -3.59 17.46 1.40
CA HIS A 247 -2.17 17.27 1.18
C HIS A 247 -1.98 17.21 -0.33
N VAL A 248 -1.36 18.27 -0.83
CA VAL A 248 -0.79 18.41 -2.16
C VAL A 248 -0.12 17.08 -2.56
N ALA A 249 -0.53 16.51 -3.69
CA ALA A 249 0.23 15.46 -4.35
C ALA A 249 1.65 16.00 -4.53
N GLY A 250 2.60 15.44 -3.78
CA GLY A 250 3.94 15.97 -3.65
C GLY A 250 4.59 16.12 -5.02
N VAL A 251 5.06 17.32 -5.32
CA VAL A 251 6.03 17.57 -6.38
C VAL A 251 7.35 17.01 -5.88
N TRP A 252 7.75 15.81 -6.31
CA TRP A 252 9.10 15.36 -6.01
C TRP A 252 10.10 16.12 -6.89
N ARG A 253 10.94 16.93 -6.24
CA ARG A 253 12.18 17.48 -6.80
C ARG A 253 13.34 16.78 -6.10
N HIS A 254 14.35 16.40 -6.87
CA HIS A 254 15.54 15.73 -6.37
C HIS A 254 16.35 16.67 -5.46
N GLY A 255 16.74 16.20 -4.26
CA GLY A 255 17.67 16.89 -3.36
C GLY A 255 17.00 17.89 -2.41
N GLY A 256 17.08 17.62 -1.11
CA GLY A 256 16.52 18.50 -0.07
C GLY A 256 17.23 19.84 0.01
N GLU A 257 16.54 20.91 -0.40
CA GLU A 257 16.53 22.25 0.18
C GLU A 257 15.57 23.13 -0.66
N VAL A 258 14.71 23.92 0.00
CA VAL A 258 13.91 24.95 -0.68
C VAL A 258 14.82 26.14 -0.90
N VAL A 259 15.51 26.17 -2.04
CA VAL A 259 16.16 27.38 -2.54
C VAL A 259 15.21 28.05 -3.53
N ALA A 260 14.71 29.23 -3.16
CA ALA A 260 14.13 30.16 -4.13
C ALA A 260 15.27 30.60 -5.08
N GLY A 261 15.25 30.12 -6.32
CA GLY A 261 16.30 30.37 -7.31
C GLY A 261 15.71 30.52 -8.72
N GLU A 262 15.54 31.78 -9.09
CA GLU A 262 15.58 32.45 -10.40
C GLU A 262 15.00 31.82 -11.67
N GLU A 263 14.33 32.71 -12.42
CA GLU A 263 13.91 32.59 -13.80
C GLU A 263 15.01 31.99 -14.68
N CYS A 264 14.71 30.85 -15.32
CA CYS A 264 15.41 30.50 -16.54
C CYS A 264 14.82 31.37 -17.66
N ASN A 265 15.35 32.59 -17.80
CA ASN A 265 15.01 33.51 -18.87
C ASN A 265 15.64 32.99 -20.17
N THR A 266 14.98 32.03 -20.82
CA THR A 266 15.25 31.73 -22.22
C THR A 266 14.61 32.84 -23.05
N GLY A 267 15.41 33.86 -23.34
CA GLY A 267 15.04 34.96 -24.22
C GLY A 267 14.41 34.45 -25.51
N GLY A 268 13.22 34.96 -25.80
CA GLY A 268 12.63 34.99 -27.14
C GLY A 268 12.13 33.66 -27.72
N SER A 269 10.86 33.33 -27.47
CA SER A 269 9.90 32.93 -28.52
C SER A 269 8.51 32.66 -27.93
N LYS A 270 7.48 32.99 -28.73
CA LYS A 270 6.06 32.87 -28.39
C LYS A 270 5.67 31.41 -28.12
N GLY A 271 4.93 31.16 -27.03
CA GLY A 271 4.04 30.01 -26.88
C GLY A 271 4.69 28.65 -26.62
N VAL A 272 5.49 28.50 -25.55
CA VAL A 272 5.90 27.18 -25.08
C VAL A 272 4.85 26.67 -24.10
N ASN A 273 4.04 25.69 -24.51
CA ASN A 273 3.20 24.90 -23.60
C ASN A 273 4.10 24.29 -22.53
N LYS A 274 4.02 24.80 -21.30
CA LYS A 274 4.80 24.27 -20.17
C LYS A 274 4.29 22.87 -19.84
N ILE A 275 5.10 21.85 -20.14
CA ILE A 275 4.84 20.45 -19.80
C ILE A 275 5.06 20.25 -18.29
N MET A 276 4.20 19.47 -17.62
CA MET A 276 4.29 19.17 -16.19
C MET A 276 4.15 17.66 -15.92
N PRO A 277 5.02 17.07 -15.09
CA PRO A 277 4.83 15.71 -14.61
C PRO A 277 3.72 15.68 -13.53
N LEU A 278 2.86 14.66 -13.59
CA LEU A 278 1.83 14.36 -12.61
C LEU A 278 2.09 12.97 -12.02
N LEU A 279 2.25 12.90 -10.70
CA LEU A 279 2.40 11.67 -9.94
C LEU A 279 1.09 11.36 -9.22
N VAL A 280 0.59 10.14 -9.40
CA VAL A 280 -0.56 9.63 -8.63
C VAL A 280 -0.21 8.24 -8.11
N GLU A 281 -0.44 8.01 -6.82
CA GLU A 281 -0.21 6.76 -6.13
C GLU A 281 -1.52 5.97 -6.01
N LEU A 282 -1.51 4.68 -6.34
CA LEU A 282 -2.58 3.77 -5.92
C LEU A 282 -2.45 3.64 -4.41
N ALA A 283 -3.53 3.82 -3.67
CA ALA A 283 -3.58 3.47 -2.25
C ALA A 283 -3.54 1.93 -2.07
N THR A 284 -2.54 1.27 -2.64
CA THR A 284 -2.07 -0.03 -2.22
C THR A 284 -0.96 0.29 -1.26
N ASP A 285 -1.22 0.22 0.05
CA ASP A 285 -0.23 0.49 1.10
C ASP A 285 0.84 -0.62 1.10
N CYS A 286 1.58 -0.70 0.01
CA CYS A 286 2.63 -1.64 -0.36
C CYS A 286 3.91 -0.84 -0.57
N ASN A 287 4.15 0.13 0.32
CA ASN A 287 5.36 0.94 0.33
C ASN A 287 6.58 0.05 0.63
N VAL A 288 7.02 -0.67 -0.40
CA VAL A 288 8.20 -1.55 -0.49
C VAL A 288 9.46 -0.68 -0.73
N ALA A 289 9.29 0.60 -1.05
CA ALA A 289 10.39 1.52 -1.34
C ALA A 289 11.31 1.81 -0.15
N ASP A 290 10.84 1.69 1.09
CA ASP A 290 11.65 2.01 2.29
C ASP A 290 12.53 0.85 2.80
N THR A 291 12.47 -0.36 2.21
CA THR A 291 13.17 -1.54 2.75
C THR A 291 14.22 -2.18 1.85
N TRP A 292 14.53 -1.60 0.68
CA TRP A 292 15.41 -2.25 -0.30
C TRP A 292 16.57 -1.41 -0.87
N TYR A 293 16.80 -0.19 -0.36
CA TYR A 293 17.97 0.61 -0.76
C TYR A 293 19.22 0.43 0.12
N GLU A 294 19.25 -0.54 1.04
CA GLU A 294 20.48 -0.98 1.73
C GLU A 294 20.86 -2.44 1.38
N ALA A 295 20.86 -2.77 0.09
CA ALA A 295 21.69 -3.86 -0.43
C ALA A 295 22.80 -3.22 -1.26
N LYS A 296 24.03 -3.24 -0.72
CA LYS A 296 25.27 -2.94 -1.45
C LYS A 296 25.43 -3.85 -2.66
#